data_AF-X1PD90-F1
#
_entry.id   AF-X1PD90-F1
#
_cell.length_a   1.000
_cell.length_b   1.000
_cell.length_c   1.000
_cell.angle_alpha   90.00
_cell.angle_beta   90.00
_cell.angle_gamma   90.00
#
_symmetry.space_group_name_H-M   'P 1'
#
loop_
_entity.id
_entity.type
_entity.pdbx_description
1 polymer ?
#
loop_
_entity_poly.entity_id
_entity_poly.type
_entity_poly.pdbx_seq_one_letter_code
_entity_poly.pdbx_strand_id
1 'polypeptide(L)'
;MGADELILLDDEAFAGGDSWSTAYALAMAIKKIGEYDLIFCGRQAADWDAGQVGSGIAEILGLPSVTLAKKIDITDGKARVERVTADGYEVIEVPLPALITVSNELGEP
;
A
#
# COMPACT_ATOMS: atom_id res chain seq x y z
N MET A 1 3.83 -13.20 12.56
CA MET A 1 4.85 -13.01 11.49
C MET A 1 5.10 -14.32 10.72
N GLY A 2 5.33 -14.25 9.39
CA GLY A 2 5.53 -15.44 8.52
C GLY A 2 5.69 -15.10 7.03
N ALA A 3 6.51 -14.10 6.67
CA ALA A 3 6.78 -13.74 5.28
C ALA A 3 7.74 -14.74 4.60
N ASP A 4 7.56 -14.98 3.29
CA ASP A 4 8.36 -15.93 2.51
C ASP A 4 9.69 -15.35 2.01
N GLU A 5 9.67 -14.08 1.57
CA GLU A 5 10.82 -13.41 0.95
C GLU A 5 11.01 -11.99 1.51
N LEU A 6 12.24 -11.49 1.41
CA LEU A 6 12.62 -10.14 1.79
C LEU A 6 13.53 -9.53 0.73
N ILE A 7 13.22 -8.30 0.33
CA ILE A 7 14.02 -7.51 -0.60
C ILE A 7 14.40 -6.19 0.09
N LEU A 8 15.70 -5.90 0.11
CA LEU A 8 16.25 -4.65 0.60
C LEU A 8 16.68 -3.78 -0.59
N LEU A 9 16.22 -2.53 -0.62
CA LEU A 9 16.74 -1.49 -1.51
C LEU A 9 17.68 -0.61 -0.69
N ASP A 10 18.96 -0.63 -1.02
CA ASP A 10 19.99 0.14 -0.33
C ASP A 10 20.95 0.75 -1.36
N ASP A 11 20.97 2.08 -1.40
CA ASP A 11 21.80 2.88 -2.30
C ASP A 11 21.92 4.30 -1.73
N GLU A 12 23.11 4.90 -1.82
CA GLU A 12 23.36 6.29 -1.40
C GLU A 12 22.45 7.29 -2.14
N ALA A 13 22.02 6.96 -3.37
CA ALA A 13 21.11 7.76 -4.16
C ALA A 13 19.72 7.96 -3.51
N PHE A 14 19.34 7.16 -2.51
CA PHE A 14 18.07 7.32 -1.78
C PHE A 14 18.16 8.35 -0.64
N ALA A 15 19.36 8.83 -0.29
CA ALA A 15 19.54 9.76 0.82
C ALA A 15 18.81 11.10 0.57
N GLY A 16 18.06 11.56 1.58
CA GLY A 16 17.32 12.83 1.50
C GLY A 16 16.08 12.78 0.60
N GLY A 17 15.62 11.58 0.23
CA GLY A 17 14.39 11.40 -0.54
C GLY A 17 13.15 11.95 0.17
N ASP A 18 12.22 12.43 -0.63
CA ASP A 18 10.86 12.80 -0.23
C ASP A 18 9.87 11.64 -0.49
N SER A 19 8.58 11.88 -0.22
CA SER A 19 7.54 10.88 -0.48
C SER A 19 7.48 10.42 -1.94
N TRP A 20 7.74 11.32 -2.90
CA TRP A 20 7.66 11.00 -4.32
C TRP A 20 8.82 10.11 -4.77
N SER A 21 10.05 10.49 -4.44
CA SER A 21 11.25 9.71 -4.78
C SER A 21 11.26 8.34 -4.10
N THR A 22 10.78 8.27 -2.85
CA THR A 22 10.57 7.01 -2.13
C THR A 22 9.54 6.13 -2.85
N ALA A 23 8.38 6.68 -3.20
CA ALA A 23 7.35 5.95 -3.93
C ALA A 23 7.84 5.46 -5.30
N TYR A 24 8.63 6.29 -6.00
CA TYR A 24 9.23 5.93 -7.28
C TYR A 24 10.20 4.76 -7.15
N ALA A 25 11.13 4.81 -6.21
CA ALA A 25 12.08 3.73 -5.96
C ALA A 25 11.37 2.40 -5.65
N LEU A 26 10.38 2.43 -4.75
CA LEU A 26 9.58 1.25 -4.40
C LEU A 26 8.77 0.73 -5.58
N ALA A 27 8.12 1.62 -6.35
CA ALA A 27 7.37 1.23 -7.55
C ALA A 27 8.28 0.58 -8.61
N MET A 28 9.50 1.08 -8.81
CA MET A 28 10.45 0.46 -9.75
C MET A 28 10.91 -0.91 -9.27
N ALA A 29 11.12 -1.09 -7.96
CA ALA A 29 11.42 -2.39 -7.39
C ALA A 29 10.25 -3.37 -7.55
N ILE A 30 9.02 -2.94 -7.28
CA ILE A 30 7.81 -3.74 -7.50
C ILE A 30 7.68 -4.18 -8.97
N LYS A 31 7.90 -3.27 -9.92
CA LYS A 31 7.94 -3.63 -11.36
C LYS A 31 9.00 -4.66 -11.69
N LYS A 32 10.16 -4.62 -11.01
CA LYS A 32 11.26 -5.58 -11.21
C LYS A 32 10.94 -6.95 -10.59
N ILE A 33 10.23 -6.99 -9.47
CA ILE A 33 9.76 -8.23 -8.84
C ILE A 33 8.81 -8.98 -9.78
N GLY A 34 7.91 -8.24 -10.45
CA GLY A 34 7.06 -8.79 -11.50
C GLY A 34 5.60 -8.92 -11.07
N GLU A 35 5.06 -10.14 -11.14
CA GLU A 35 3.62 -10.38 -10.93
C GLU A 35 3.20 -10.16 -9.47
N TYR A 36 2.06 -9.49 -9.29
CA TYR A 36 1.41 -9.29 -8.00
C TYR A 36 -0.10 -9.12 -8.19
N ASP A 37 -0.88 -9.59 -7.23
CA ASP A 37 -2.32 -9.36 -7.19
C ASP A 37 -2.69 -8.22 -6.25
N LEU A 38 -1.89 -7.99 -5.20
CA LEU A 38 -2.22 -7.02 -4.15
C LEU A 38 -0.96 -6.47 -3.49
N ILE A 39 -0.93 -5.16 -3.28
CA ILE A 39 0.15 -4.47 -2.56
C ILE A 39 -0.43 -3.89 -1.27
N PHE A 40 0.17 -4.23 -0.13
CA PHE A 40 -0.16 -3.62 1.15
C PHE A 40 0.86 -2.54 1.54
N CYS A 41 0.35 -1.45 2.09
CA CYS A 41 1.15 -0.41 2.74
C CYS A 41 0.55 -0.10 4.12
N GLY A 42 1.36 0.36 5.06
CA GLY A 42 0.83 1.01 6.25
C GLY A 42 0.10 2.32 5.88
N ARG A 43 -0.80 2.79 6.76
CA ARG A 43 -1.45 4.11 6.63
C ARG A 43 -0.45 5.25 6.45
N GLN A 44 0.50 5.34 7.36
CA GLN A 44 1.54 6.38 7.39
C GLN A 44 2.68 5.88 8.29
N ALA A 45 3.91 6.30 8.00
CA ALA A 45 5.05 6.07 8.87
C ALA A 45 5.04 7.10 10.01
N ALA A 46 5.39 6.68 11.22
CA ALA A 46 5.26 7.50 12.44
C ALA A 46 6.34 8.58 12.60
N ASP A 47 7.38 8.55 11.77
CA ASP A 47 8.50 9.48 11.80
C ASP A 47 8.13 10.84 11.17
N TRP A 48 7.62 10.82 9.93
CA TRP A 48 7.27 12.02 9.17
C TRP A 48 5.77 12.22 9.00
N ASP A 49 4.96 11.20 9.29
CA ASP A 49 3.50 11.24 9.28
C ASP A 49 2.86 11.66 7.94
N ALA A 50 3.62 11.58 6.84
CA ALA A 50 3.23 12.14 5.56
C ALA A 50 2.05 11.40 4.90
N GLY A 51 1.95 10.08 5.07
CA GLY A 51 0.85 9.25 4.54
C GLY A 51 0.74 9.22 3.00
N GLN A 52 1.79 9.60 2.26
CA GLN A 52 1.74 9.80 0.81
C GLN A 52 2.28 8.63 -0.02
N VAL A 53 3.26 7.89 0.51
CA VAL A 53 4.05 6.92 -0.28
C VAL A 53 3.18 5.83 -0.90
N GLY A 54 2.25 5.23 -0.14
CA GLY A 54 1.38 4.16 -0.65
C GLY A 54 0.54 4.62 -1.85
N SER A 55 -0.12 5.77 -1.75
CA SER A 55 -0.87 6.36 -2.87
C SER A 55 0.03 6.74 -4.04
N GLY A 56 1.26 7.23 -3.77
CA GLY A 56 2.24 7.52 -4.81
C GLY A 56 2.67 6.28 -5.59
N ILE A 57 2.87 5.14 -4.92
CA ILE A 57 3.18 3.87 -5.57
C ILE A 57 2.01 3.47 -6.49
N ALA A 58 0.77 3.54 -5.99
CA ALA A 58 -0.41 3.18 -6.77
C ALA A 58 -0.53 4.02 -8.05
N GLU A 59 -0.32 5.33 -7.96
CA GLU A 59 -0.33 6.25 -9.11
C GLU A 59 0.75 5.88 -10.13
N ILE A 60 2.00 5.66 -9.69
CA ILE A 60 3.14 5.34 -10.56
C ILE A 60 2.95 3.98 -11.27
N LEU A 61 2.26 3.05 -10.62
CA LEU A 61 1.93 1.73 -11.17
C LEU A 61 0.61 1.71 -11.96
N GLY A 62 -0.19 2.78 -11.92
CA GLY A 62 -1.50 2.86 -12.57
C GLY A 62 -2.56 1.93 -11.94
N LEU A 63 -2.51 1.74 -10.61
CA LEU A 63 -3.37 0.80 -9.89
C LEU A 63 -4.55 1.51 -9.20
N PRO A 64 -5.73 0.87 -9.13
CA PRO A 64 -6.75 1.23 -8.15
C PRO A 64 -6.16 1.23 -6.73
N SER A 65 -6.55 2.21 -5.92
CA SER A 65 -6.08 2.34 -4.54
C SER A 65 -7.22 2.62 -3.56
N VAL A 66 -7.20 1.93 -2.41
CA VAL A 66 -8.10 2.19 -1.28
C VAL A 66 -7.27 2.41 -0.03
N THR A 67 -7.52 3.50 0.68
CA THR A 67 -6.78 3.86 1.89
C THR A 67 -7.54 3.53 3.17
N LEU A 68 -6.81 3.39 4.28
CA LEU A 68 -7.37 3.22 5.63
C LEU A 68 -8.29 2.00 5.78
N ALA A 69 -7.88 0.87 5.21
CA ALA A 69 -8.62 -0.38 5.33
C ALA A 69 -8.59 -0.92 6.76
N LYS A 70 -9.78 -1.16 7.32
CA LYS A 70 -9.99 -1.90 8.59
C LYS A 70 -10.45 -3.34 8.37
N LYS A 71 -10.89 -3.68 7.16
CA LYS A 71 -11.22 -5.06 6.76
C LYS A 71 -11.07 -5.22 5.26
N ILE A 72 -10.57 -6.38 4.83
CA ILE A 72 -10.33 -6.69 3.43
C ILE A 72 -10.79 -8.13 3.19
N ASP A 73 -11.74 -8.30 2.29
CA ASP A 73 -12.20 -9.61 1.82
C ASP A 73 -11.89 -9.70 0.31
N ILE A 74 -11.22 -10.78 -0.12
CA ILE A 74 -10.91 -11.02 -1.54
C ILE A 74 -11.88 -12.08 -2.08
N THR A 75 -12.61 -11.76 -3.16
CA THR A 75 -13.45 -12.71 -3.88
C THR A 75 -13.44 -12.41 -5.37
N ASP A 76 -13.41 -13.45 -6.20
CA ASP A 76 -13.62 -13.35 -7.66
C ASP A 76 -12.76 -12.28 -8.37
N GLY A 77 -11.48 -12.17 -8.00
CA GLY A 77 -10.54 -11.21 -8.61
C GLY A 77 -10.76 -9.75 -8.18
N LYS A 78 -11.48 -9.51 -7.07
CA LYS A 78 -11.74 -8.18 -6.51
C LYS A 78 -11.44 -8.14 -5.03
N ALA A 79 -11.12 -6.94 -4.54
CA ALA A 79 -11.05 -6.64 -3.12
C ALA A 79 -12.28 -5.84 -2.69
N ARG A 80 -13.00 -6.36 -1.69
CA ARG A 80 -14.02 -5.63 -0.94
C ARG A 80 -13.38 -5.11 0.35
N VAL A 81 -13.29 -3.79 0.45
CA VAL A 81 -12.56 -3.09 1.52
C VAL A 81 -13.53 -2.27 2.37
N GLU A 82 -13.45 -2.44 3.69
CA GLU A 82 -14.06 -1.49 4.63
C GLU A 82 -13.02 -0.40 4.94
N ARG A 83 -13.25 0.80 4.40
CA ARG A 83 -12.39 1.98 4.56
C ARG A 83 -12.89 2.84 5.71
N VAL A 84 -12.03 3.14 6.67
CA VAL A 84 -12.35 4.01 7.80
C VAL A 84 -12.62 5.44 7.34
N THR A 85 -13.65 6.06 7.91
CA THR A 85 -14.00 7.48 7.77
C THR A 85 -14.18 8.09 9.17
N ALA A 86 -14.40 9.42 9.25
CA ALA A 86 -14.59 10.09 10.54
C ALA A 86 -15.80 9.57 11.33
N ASP A 87 -16.87 9.16 10.63
CA ASP A 87 -18.16 8.78 11.23
C ASP A 87 -18.45 7.27 11.14
N GLY A 88 -17.47 6.45 10.73
CA GLY A 88 -17.66 5.01 10.56
C GLY A 88 -16.77 4.45 9.45
N TYR A 89 -17.38 3.80 8.46
CA TYR A 89 -16.65 3.22 7.33
C TYR A 89 -17.49 3.17 6.04
N GLU A 90 -16.79 3.15 4.92
CA GLU A 90 -17.32 2.93 3.58
C GLU A 90 -16.98 1.51 3.13
N VAL A 91 -17.85 0.88 2.35
CA VAL A 91 -17.55 -0.38 1.67
C VAL A 91 -17.22 -0.05 0.22
N ILE A 92 -15.99 -0.35 -0.20
CA ILE A 92 -15.47 -0.07 -1.53
C ILE A 92 -15.06 -1.39 -2.19
N GLU A 93 -15.43 -1.58 -3.46
CA GLU A 93 -14.99 -2.72 -4.26
C GLU A 93 -14.04 -2.24 -5.37
N VAL A 94 -12.89 -2.89 -5.51
CA VAL A 94 -11.90 -2.61 -6.57
C VAL A 94 -11.45 -3.90 -7.25
N PRO A 95 -11.20 -3.89 -8.57
CA PRO A 95 -10.59 -5.04 -9.25
C PRO A 95 -9.13 -5.20 -8.83
N LEU A 96 -8.63 -6.44 -8.87
CA LEU A 96 -7.20 -6.74 -8.75
C LEU A 96 -6.51 -6.62 -10.13
N PRO A 97 -5.24 -6.18 -10.19
CA PRO A 97 -4.40 -5.82 -9.06
C PRO A 97 -4.72 -4.46 -8.44
N ALA A 98 -4.52 -4.32 -7.13
CA ALA A 98 -4.77 -3.08 -6.39
C ALA A 98 -3.70 -2.80 -5.32
N LEU A 99 -3.67 -1.56 -4.83
CA LEU A 99 -2.92 -1.18 -3.65
C LEU A 99 -3.87 -0.81 -2.51
N ILE A 100 -3.61 -1.33 -1.30
CA ILE A 100 -4.43 -1.02 -0.12
C ILE A 100 -3.53 -0.53 1.02
N THR A 101 -3.85 0.64 1.58
CA THR A 101 -3.23 1.07 2.84
C THR A 101 -4.08 0.65 4.03
N VAL A 102 -3.44 0.07 5.07
CA VAL A 102 -4.13 -0.52 6.22
C VAL A 102 -4.15 0.44 7.42
N SER A 103 -5.27 0.49 8.14
CA SER A 103 -5.37 1.20 9.41
C SER A 103 -4.96 0.30 10.57
N ASN A 104 -4.76 0.90 11.74
CA ASN A 104 -4.55 0.18 13.00
C ASN A 104 -5.79 -0.62 13.46
N GLU A 105 -6.95 -0.39 12.85
CA GLU A 105 -8.18 -1.14 13.14
C GLU A 105 -8.23 -2.49 12.42
N LEU A 106 -7.29 -2.77 11.50
CA LEU A 106 -7.27 -4.03 10.76
C LEU A 106 -7.06 -5.25 11.68
N GLY A 107 -6.23 -5.10 12.72
CA GLY A 107 -5.93 -6.15 13.68
C GLY A 107 -4.58 -5.96 14.38
N GLU A 108 -4.27 -6.88 15.29
CA GLU A 108 -2.98 -6.95 15.98
C GLU A 108 -2.04 -7.95 15.25
N PRO A 109 -0.75 -7.63 15.04
CA PRO A 109 0.22 -8.49 14.34
C PRO A 109 0.59 -9.82 15.02
#